data_AF-A0A7D6J9E0-F1
#
_entry.id   AF-A0A7D6J9E0-F1
#
_cell.length_a   1.000
_cell.length_b   1.000
_cell.length_c   1.000
_cell.angle_alpha   90.00
_cell.angle_beta   90.00
_cell.angle_gamma   90.00
#
_symmetry.space_group_name_H-M   'P 1'
#
loop_
_entity.id
_entity.type
_entity.pdbx_description
1 polymer ?
#
loop_
_entity_poly.entity_id
_entity_poly.type
_entity_poly.pdbx_seq_one_letter_code
_entity_poly.pdbx_strand_id
1 'polypeptide(L)' 'MAFRMSEQSRTIKIYNLLAGTNEFIGEGDAYIPPHTGLPANST' A
#
# COMPACT_ATOMS: atom_id res chain seq x y z
N MET A 1 -4.64 -4.11 23.99
CA MET A 1 -4.00 -3.31 22.92
C MET A 1 -4.79 -3.54 21.64
N ALA A 2 -5.24 -2.48 20.95
CA ALA A 2 -5.96 -2.62 19.67
C ALA A 2 -5.01 -2.30 18.51
N PHE A 3 -5.10 -3.07 17.42
CA PHE A 3 -4.38 -2.75 16.18
C PHE A 3 -4.92 -1.43 15.62
N ARG A 4 -4.02 -0.50 15.25
CA ARG A 4 -4.40 0.82 14.73
C ARG A 4 -4.01 0.95 13.26
N MET A 5 -4.98 1.37 12.46
CA MET A 5 -4.76 1.79 11.08
C MET A 5 -4.40 3.28 11.04
N SER A 6 -3.75 3.72 9.96
CA SER A 6 -3.41 5.12 9.74
C SER A 6 -4.67 6.00 9.70
N GLU A 7 -4.64 7.16 10.32
CA GLU A 7 -5.75 8.14 10.29
C GLU A 7 -5.67 9.06 9.07
N GLN A 8 -4.62 8.92 8.26
CA GLN A 8 -4.36 9.77 7.11
C GLN A 8 -4.60 8.98 5.83
N SER A 9 -5.20 9.63 4.84
CA SER A 9 -5.22 9.09 3.48
C SER A 9 -3.82 9.17 2.90
N ARG A 10 -3.41 8.14 2.14
CA ARG A 10 -2.12 8.15 1.46
C ARG A 10 -2.25 7.65 0.03
N THR A 11 -1.46 8.21 -0.86
CA THR A 11 -1.22 7.64 -2.18
C THR A 11 0.13 6.96 -2.14
N ILE A 12 0.16 5.66 -2.46
CA ILE A 12 1.41 4.89 -2.52
C ILE A 12 1.75 4.56 -3.98
N LYS A 13 3.05 4.43 -4.24
CA LYS A 13 3.54 3.92 -5.52
C LYS A 13 3.56 2.39 -5.47
N ILE A 14 2.92 1.76 -6.45
CA ILE A 14 2.88 0.31 -6.66
C ILE A 14 3.85 -0.05 -7.77
N TYR A 15 4.63 -1.10 -7.52
CA TYR A 15 5.44 -1.78 -8.54
C TYR A 15 4.83 -3.16 -8.78
N ASN A 16 4.28 -3.36 -9.97
CA ASN A 16 3.64 -4.61 -10.34
C ASN A 16 4.69 -5.59 -10.85
N LEU A 17 4.64 -6.82 -10.33
CA LEU A 17 5.50 -7.92 -10.73
C LEU A 17 4.66 -9.04 -11.35
N LEU A 18 5.17 -9.67 -12.42
CA LEU A 18 4.52 -10.81 -13.04
C LEU A 18 4.50 -11.97 -12.04
N ALA A 19 3.31 -12.54 -11.84
CA ALA A 19 3.13 -13.69 -10.96
C ALA A 19 3.99 -14.87 -11.45
N GLY A 20 4.79 -15.43 -10.56
CA GLY A 20 5.63 -16.61 -10.83
C GLY A 20 7.08 -16.28 -11.22
N THR A 21 7.35 -15.18 -11.92
CA THR A 21 8.72 -14.76 -12.27
C THR A 21 9.24 -13.60 -11.43
N ASN A 22 8.34 -12.85 -10.79
CA ASN A 22 8.64 -11.58 -10.11
C ASN A 22 9.28 -10.53 -11.04
N GLU A 23 9.10 -10.67 -12.35
CA GLU A 23 9.59 -9.70 -13.32
C GLU A 23 8.77 -8.41 -13.25
N PHE A 24 9.43 -7.26 -13.28
CA PHE A 24 8.75 -5.98 -13.28
C PHE A 24 7.94 -5.77 -14.55
N ILE A 25 6.64 -5.49 -14.41
CA ILE A 25 5.72 -5.29 -15.54
C ILE A 25 5.09 -3.90 -15.59
N GLY A 26 5.36 -3.05 -14.60
CA GLY A 26 4.90 -1.66 -14.62
C GLY A 26 4.71 -1.08 -13.22
N GLU A 27 4.42 0.22 -13.19
CA GLU A 27 4.16 0.96 -11.96
C GLU A 27 2.84 1.74 -12.05
N GLY A 28 2.31 2.11 -10.89
CA GLY A 28 1.12 2.94 -10.78
C GLY A 28 0.96 3.49 -9.37
N ASP A 29 -0.11 4.24 -9.15
CA ASP A 29 -0.43 4.80 -7.84
C ASP A 29 -1.71 4.19 -7.29
N ALA A 30 -1.76 3.97 -5.98
CA ALA A 30 -2.98 3.56 -5.29
C ALA A 30 -3.31 4.49 -4.14
N TYR A 31 -4.56 4.94 -4.12
CA TYR A 31 -5.12 5.69 -3.01
C TYR A 31 -5.58 4.73 -1.91
N ILE A 32 -5.06 4.95 -0.70
CA ILE A 32 -5.46 4.24 0.52
C ILE A 32 -6.22 5.24 1.40
N PRO A 33 -7.54 5.04 1.60
CA PRO A 33 -8.32 5.84 2.53
C PRO A 33 -7.85 5.68 3.99
N PRO A 34 -8.13 6.67 4.85
CA PRO A 34 -7.91 6.54 6.29
C PRO A 34 -8.55 5.28 6.86
N HIS A 35 -7.93 4.75 7.89
CA HIS A 35 -8.37 3.60 8.68
C HIS A 35 -8.49 2.28 7.88
N THR A 36 -7.85 2.20 6.71
CA THR A 36 -7.84 1.01 5.86
C THR A 36 -6.42 0.68 5.40
N GLY A 37 -6.12 -0.61 5.21
CA GLY A 37 -4.94 -1.12 4.48
C GLY A 37 -3.55 -0.84 5.04
N LEU A 38 -3.35 0.27 5.76
CA LEU A 38 -2.05 0.74 6.23
C LEU A 38 -2.03 0.84 7.76
N PRO A 39 -1.11 0.13 8.44
CA PRO A 39 -0.88 0.29 9.88
C PRO A 39 -0.49 1.73 10.22
N ALA A 40 -0.84 2.17 11.43
CA ALA A 40 -0.66 3.58 11.86
C ALA A 40 0.79 4.09 11.79
N ASN A 41 1.78 3.21 11.89
CA ASN A 41 3.20 3.56 11.93
C ASN A 41 3.98 3.03 10.72
N SER A 42 3.31 2.78 9.59
CA SER A 42 3.97 2.43 8.33
C SER A 42 4.34 3.69 7.53
N THR A 43 5.54 3.70 6.96
CA THR A 43 6.08 4.77 6.10
C THR A 43 6.05 4.35 4.65
#